data_AF-A0A354YDX7-F1
#
_entry.id   AF-A0A354YDX7-F1
#
_cell.length_a   1.000
_cell.length_b   1.000
_cell.length_c   1.000
_cell.angle_alpha   90.00
_cell.angle_beta   90.00
_cell.angle_gamma   90.00
#
_symmetry.space_group_name_H-M   'P 1'
#
loop_
_entity.id
_entity.type
_entity.pdbx_description
1 polymer ?
#
loop_
_entity_poly.entity_id
_entity_poly.type
_entity_poly.pdbx_seq_one_letter_code
_entity_poly.pdbx_strand_id
1 'polypeptide(L)' 'QALDLATRIAAMPPLAVQAIREALRLGADVPLETALALERRLFERLFDSADQAEGMDAFLEKRLPVFTGT' A
#
# COMPACT_ATOMS: atom_id res chain seq x y z
N GLN A 1 -19.52 9.84 7.36
CA GLN A 1 -18.85 9.72 6.05
C GLN A 1 -17.33 9.77 6.19
N ALA A 2 -16.72 10.84 6.71
CA ALA A 2 -15.25 10.92 6.88
C ALA A 2 -14.66 9.84 7.82
N LEU A 3 -15.32 9.58 8.96
CA LEU A 3 -14.86 8.57 9.92
C LEU A 3 -14.93 7.14 9.36
N ASP A 4 -15.98 6.82 8.61
CA ASP A 4 -16.12 5.51 7.96
C ASP A 4 -14.98 5.25 6.96
N LEU A 5 -14.66 6.25 6.13
CA LEU A 5 -13.53 6.17 5.23
C LEU A 5 -12.20 6.02 5.98
N ALA A 6 -12.00 6.77 7.06
CA ALA A 6 -10.79 6.68 7.88
C ALA A 6 -10.63 5.27 8.49
N THR A 7 -11.70 4.68 9.00
CA THR A 7 -11.69 3.31 9.53
C THR A 7 -11.29 2.29 8.45
N ARG A 8 -11.83 2.43 7.23
CA ARG A 8 -11.48 1.55 6.11
C ARG A 8 -10.01 1.68 5.72
N ILE A 9 -9.46 2.90 5.69
CA ILE A 9 -8.04 3.12 5.38
C ILE A 9 -7.15 2.59 6.51
N ALA A 10 -7.54 2.76 7.77
CA ALA A 10 -6.79 2.27 8.92
C ALA A 10 -6.70 0.74 8.99
N ALA A 11 -7.60 0.02 8.33
CA ALA A 11 -7.57 -1.44 8.21
C ALA A 11 -6.67 -1.95 7.05
N MET A 12 -6.08 -1.07 6.25
CA MET A 12 -5.20 -1.42 5.13
C MET A 12 -3.73 -1.49 5.59
N PRO A 13 -2.82 -2.14 4.83
CA PRO A 13 -1.40 -2.20 5.18
C PRO A 13 -0.79 -0.80 5.29
N PRO A 14 -0.26 -0.39 6.46
CA PRO A 14 0.22 0.98 6.67
C PRO A 14 1.30 1.41 5.67
N LEU A 15 2.24 0.52 5.32
CA LEU A 15 3.31 0.84 4.37
C LEU A 15 2.77 1.03 2.95
N ALA A 16 1.79 0.21 2.54
CA ALA A 16 1.17 0.34 1.22
C ALA A 16 0.36 1.64 1.10
N VAL A 17 -0.42 2.02 2.13
CA VAL A 17 -1.16 3.28 2.15
C VAL A 17 -0.22 4.48 2.03
N GLN A 18 0.93 4.44 2.71
CA GLN A 18 1.95 5.47 2.60
C GLN A 18 2.55 5.54 1.19
N ALA A 19 2.88 4.40 0.59
CA ALA A 19 3.42 4.32 -0.76
C ALA A 19 2.42 4.85 -1.81
N ILE A 20 1.13 4.52 -1.69
CA ILE A 20 0.08 5.06 -2.57
C ILE A 20 0.01 6.58 -2.47
N ARG A 21 0.04 7.13 -1.24
CA ARG A 21 0.04 8.58 -1.02
C ARG A 21 1.28 9.24 -1.61
N GLU A 22 2.44 8.60 -1.52
CA GLU A 22 3.70 9.07 -2.10
C GLU A 22 3.64 9.09 -3.63
N ALA A 23 3.19 7.99 -4.25
CA ALA A 23 2.99 7.88 -5.69
C ALA A 23 2.04 8.97 -6.22
N LEU A 24 0.91 9.19 -5.56
CA LEU A 24 -0.05 10.24 -5.96
C LEU A 24 0.53 11.65 -5.84
N ARG A 25 1.31 11.93 -4.79
CA ARG A 25 1.86 13.27 -4.58
C ARG A 25 3.02 13.60 -5.51
N LEU A 26 3.91 12.63 -5.75
CA LEU A 26 5.13 12.85 -6.53
C LEU A 26 4.95 12.50 -8.00
N GLY A 27 4.01 11.62 -8.33
CA GLY A 27 3.75 11.14 -9.68
C GLY A 27 2.75 11.99 -10.48
N ALA A 28 1.94 12.83 -9.83
CA ALA A 28 0.85 13.56 -10.51
C ALA A 28 1.33 14.58 -11.55
N ASP A 29 2.47 15.23 -11.30
CA ASP A 29 2.95 16.36 -12.12
C ASP A 29 4.24 16.03 -12.90
N VAL A 30 4.58 14.75 -13.05
CA VAL A 30 5.78 14.29 -13.77
C VAL A 30 5.42 13.54 -15.05
N PRO A 31 6.34 13.42 -16.02
CA PRO A 31 6.13 12.58 -17.20
C PRO A 31 5.77 11.14 -16.81
N LEU A 32 4.93 10.49 -17.63
CA LEU A 32 4.40 9.15 -17.37
C LEU A 32 5.51 8.14 -17.05
N GLU A 33 6.61 8.17 -17.79
CA GLU A 33 7.74 7.27 -17.62
C GLU A 33 8.39 7.44 -16.23
N THR A 34 8.42 8.67 -15.73
CA THR A 34 8.93 8.98 -14.39
C THR A 34 7.98 8.48 -13.31
N ALA A 35 6.67 8.68 -13.49
CA ALA A 35 5.65 8.17 -12.57
C ALA A 35 5.68 6.64 -12.50
N LEU A 36 5.76 5.94 -13.63
CA LEU A 36 5.88 4.48 -13.70
C LEU A 36 7.14 3.96 -13.02
N ALA A 37 8.27 4.65 -13.17
CA ALA A 37 9.51 4.30 -12.49
C ALA A 37 9.39 4.48 -10.96
N LEU A 38 8.74 5.56 -10.52
CA LEU A 38 8.44 5.80 -9.10
C LEU A 38 7.54 4.69 -8.53
N GLU A 39 6.44 4.37 -9.20
CA GLU A 39 5.50 3.32 -8.78
C GLU A 39 6.20 1.97 -8.64
N ARG A 40 7.05 1.60 -9.61
CA ARG A 40 7.82 0.36 -9.57
C ARG A 40 8.73 0.30 -8.34
N ARG A 41 9.49 1.37 -8.07
CA ARG A 41 10.36 1.45 -6.90
C ARG A 41 9.58 1.34 -5.59
N LEU A 42 8.42 2.00 -5.51
CA LEU A 42 7.57 1.96 -4.32
C LEU A 42 6.98 0.57 -4.12
N PHE A 43 6.59 -0.12 -5.19
CA PHE A 43 6.13 -1.50 -5.16
C PHE A 43 7.23 -2.46 -4.70
N GLU A 44 8.43 -2.36 -5.27
CA GLU A 44 9.59 -3.18 -4.88
C GLU A 44 9.92 -3.04 -3.38
N ARG A 45 9.82 -1.81 -2.83
CA ARG A 45 10.04 -1.57 -1.40
C ARG A 45 9.07 -2.34 -0.50
N LEU A 46 7.84 -2.59 -0.96
CA LEU A 46 6.82 -3.27 -0.18
C LEU A 46 6.93 -4.80 -0.27
N PHE A 47 7.68 -5.31 -1.25
CA PHE A 47 7.68 -6.74 -1.58
C PHE A 47 8.21 -7.61 -0.43
N ASP A 48 9.17 -7.10 0.35
CA ASP A 48 9.77 -7.80 1.49
C ASP A 48 9.11 -7.44 2.84
N SER A 49 7.98 -6.72 2.85
CA SER A 49 7.29 -6.37 4.09
C SER A 49 6.53 -7.56 4.68
N ALA A 50 6.44 -7.63 6.01
CA ALA A 50 5.62 -8.63 6.70
C ALA A 50 4.14 -8.48 6.34
N ASP A 51 3.68 -7.24 6.12
CA ASP A 51 2.32 -6.96 5.67
C ASP A 51 2.02 -7.56 4.28
N GLN A 52 3.01 -7.64 3.38
CA GLN A 52 2.84 -8.27 2.07
C GLN A 52 2.63 -9.78 2.24
N ALA A 53 3.43 -10.43 3.08
CA ALA A 53 3.32 -11.86 3.35
C ALA A 53 1.98 -12.19 4.03
N GLU A 54 1.64 -11.46 5.08
CA GLU A 54 0.36 -11.61 5.80
C GLU A 54 -0.85 -11.37 4.89
N GLY A 55 -0.79 -10.37 4.01
CA GLY A 55 -1.86 -10.11 3.05
C GLY A 55 -2.08 -11.29 2.10
N MET A 56 -1.00 -11.94 1.65
CA MET A 56 -1.07 -13.12 0.81
C MET A 56 -1.62 -14.33 1.58
N ASP A 57 -1.07 -14.60 2.76
CA ASP A 57 -1.47 -15.74 3.60
C ASP A 57 -2.93 -15.64 4.01
N ALA A 58 -3.36 -14.47 4.50
CA ALA A 58 -4.76 -14.21 4.87
C ALA A 58 -5.72 -14.40 3.68
N PHE A 59 -5.30 -13.99 2.48
CA PHE A 59 -6.09 -14.18 1.26
C PHE A 59 -6.25 -15.66 0.91
N LEU A 60 -5.16 -16.43 0.95
CA LEU A 60 -5.18 -17.87 0.70
C LEU A 60 -6.02 -18.63 1.74
N GLU A 61 -5.93 -18.21 3.01
CA GLU A 61 -6.65 -18.79 4.15
C GLU A 61 -8.10 -18.27 4.29
N LYS A 62 -8.52 -17.31 3.46
CA LYS A 62 -9.85 -16.66 3.50
C LYS A 62 -10.21 -16.06 4.86
N ARG A 63 -9.22 -15.49 5.54
CA ARG A 63 -9.39 -14.77 6.81
C ARG A 63 -9.10 -13.29 6.63
N LEU A 64 -9.44 -12.49 7.64
CA LEU A 64 -9.03 -11.09 7.67
C LEU A 64 -7.53 -10.99 7.99
N PRO A 65 -6.78 -10.13 7.29
CA PRO A 65 -5.37 -9.89 7.57
C PRO A 65 -5.19 -9.00 8.81
N VAL A 66 -4.06 -9.14 9.48
CA VAL A 66 -3.62 -8.30 10.60
C VAL A 66 -2.31 -7.60 10.24
N PHE A 67 -2.42 -6.36 9.78
CA PHE A 67 -1.25 -5.58 9.37
C PHE A 67 -0.56 -4.90 10.56
N THR A 68 0.77 -4.95 10.58
CA THR A 68 1.63 -4.37 11.62
C THR A 68 2.46 -3.20 11.13
N GLY A 69 2.51 -2.95 9.81
CA GLY A 69 3.26 -1.85 9.23
C GLY A 69 4.78 -2.08 9.21
N THR A 70 5.19 -3.34 9.10
CA THR A 70 6.58 -3.80 9.09
C THR A 70 6.89 -4.60 7.85
#